data_AF-A0A9E2BI73-F1
#
_entry.id   AF-A0A9E2BI73-F1
#
_cell.length_a   1.000
_cell.length_b   1.000
_cell.length_c   1.000
_cell.angle_alpha   90.00
_cell.angle_beta   90.00
_cell.angle_gamma   90.00
#
_symmetry.space_group_name_H-M   'P 1'
#
loop_
_entity.id
_entity.type
_entity.pdbx_description
1 polymer ?
#
loop_
_entity_poly.entity_id
_entity_poly.type
_entity_poly.pdbx_seq_one_letter_code
_entity_poly.pdbx_strand_id
1 'polypeptide(L)'
;MKSIDNVFQKEFRAMMEARRGRFGDSVSYINLPLPTETASGGLSVVKVKGVVEPFFDRLNGLEVCLTGRMALKKRQALSDGTFRLDADGGFVYHHIAVKQDCVAVVSPVSIGLKRYTLKDGVKTEHIVSDDFKYVDFLDIPSGRQYIYILPKKNVFRLSMCALIVTPNKHRVFYKGLKVALQSGTYVYLYVIPYKYRETSGGRMVCLKASCDMDQEILEVIKGWEQHGLLFNTKLSEVEVSENTVTNLSISCFDGSCLEQDYVQCTVSLAAETEVDE
;
A
#
# COMPACT_ATOMS: atom_id res chain seq x y z
N MET A 1 -8.55 -1.73 50.28
CA MET A 1 -7.69 -2.87 49.90
C MET A 1 -7.21 -2.59 48.48
N LYS A 2 -5.90 -2.65 48.17
CA LYS A 2 -5.44 -2.49 46.78
C LYS A 2 -5.73 -3.81 46.05
N SER A 3 -6.32 -3.75 44.86
CA SER A 3 -6.50 -4.94 44.01
C SER A 3 -5.13 -5.53 43.65
N ILE A 4 -5.09 -6.83 43.35
CA ILE A 4 -3.87 -7.51 42.90
C ILE A 4 -3.33 -6.89 41.61
N ASP A 5 -4.24 -6.47 40.71
CA ASP A 5 -3.91 -5.75 39.50
C ASP A 5 -3.18 -4.45 39.82
N ASN A 6 -3.61 -3.67 40.82
CA ASN A 6 -2.94 -2.42 41.19
C ASN A 6 -1.51 -2.62 41.69
N VAL A 7 -1.24 -3.75 42.34
CA VAL A 7 0.13 -4.13 42.70
C VAL A 7 0.92 -4.48 41.45
N PHE A 8 0.36 -5.30 40.56
CA PHE A 8 0.99 -5.70 39.30
C PHE A 8 1.31 -4.50 38.39
N GLN A 9 0.37 -3.56 38.20
CA GLN A 9 0.59 -2.35 37.41
C GLN A 9 1.74 -1.51 37.99
N LYS A 10 1.81 -1.38 39.33
CA LYS A 10 2.86 -0.62 40.00
C LYS A 10 4.23 -1.29 39.82
N GLU A 11 4.30 -2.60 39.99
CA GLU A 11 5.52 -3.38 39.81
C GLU A 11 5.99 -3.37 38.35
N PHE A 12 5.07 -3.47 37.40
CA PHE A 12 5.37 -3.38 35.98
C PHE A 12 5.99 -2.02 35.62
N ARG A 13 5.44 -0.92 36.13
CA ARG A 13 6.01 0.43 35.92
C ARG A 13 7.40 0.56 36.52
N ALA A 14 7.59 0.08 37.75
CA ALA A 14 8.90 0.10 38.41
C ALA A 14 9.94 -0.73 37.63
N MET A 15 9.55 -1.90 37.13
CA MET A 15 10.37 -2.71 36.24
C MET A 15 10.74 -1.96 34.96
N MET A 16 9.77 -1.34 34.29
CA MET A 16 10.00 -0.58 33.06
C MET A 16 11.01 0.55 33.27
N GLU A 17 10.87 1.32 34.35
CA GLU A 17 11.81 2.38 34.72
C GLU A 17 13.22 1.84 34.99
N ALA A 18 13.34 0.74 35.74
CA ALA A 18 14.62 0.10 36.02
C ALA A 18 15.31 -0.41 34.75
N ARG A 19 14.55 -1.01 33.83
CA ARG A 19 15.09 -1.48 32.54
C ARG A 19 15.50 -0.32 31.65
N ARG A 20 14.70 0.76 31.58
CA ARG A 20 15.04 1.97 30.82
C ARG A 20 16.35 2.59 31.32
N GLY A 21 16.58 2.61 32.63
CA GLY A 21 17.85 3.08 33.20
C GLY A 21 19.07 2.23 32.81
N ARG A 22 18.88 0.95 32.46
CA ARG A 22 19.96 0.02 32.07
C ARG A 22 20.17 -0.07 30.55
N PHE A 23 19.09 0.05 29.77
CA PHE A 23 19.06 -0.27 28.34
C PHE A 23 18.46 0.84 27.46
N GLY A 24 18.04 1.96 28.04
CA GLY A 24 17.19 2.97 27.38
C GLY A 24 17.78 3.57 26.11
N ASP A 25 19.12 3.65 26.01
CA ASP A 25 19.81 4.19 24.85
C ASP A 25 20.24 3.12 23.83
N SER A 26 20.17 1.82 24.17
CA SER A 26 20.67 0.75 23.30
C SER A 26 19.66 0.24 22.26
N VAL A 27 18.35 0.44 22.50
CA VAL A 27 17.30 0.01 21.57
C VAL A 27 16.71 1.22 20.84
N SER A 28 17.34 1.57 19.72
CA SER A 28 16.79 2.54 18.78
C SER A 28 15.63 1.92 18.00
N TYR A 29 14.49 2.62 17.95
CA TYR A 29 13.32 2.20 17.16
C TYR A 29 13.65 1.99 15.67
N ILE A 30 14.72 2.64 15.18
CA ILE A 30 15.22 2.50 13.81
C ILE A 30 15.66 1.06 13.55
N ASN A 31 16.18 0.36 14.55
CA ASN A 31 16.74 -0.99 14.42
C ASN A 31 15.75 -2.12 14.75
N LEU A 32 14.47 -1.79 15.02
CA LEU A 32 13.48 -2.83 15.29
C LEU A 32 13.29 -3.71 14.03
N PRO A 33 13.31 -5.05 14.16
CA PRO A 33 13.04 -5.92 13.03
C PRO A 33 11.61 -5.69 12.56
N LEU A 34 11.42 -5.42 11.27
CA LEU A 34 10.08 -5.28 10.69
C LEU A 34 9.83 -6.51 9.82
N PRO A 35 8.58 -7.03 9.78
CA PRO A 35 8.21 -8.02 8.78
C PRO A 35 8.56 -7.47 7.39
N THR A 36 9.06 -8.35 6.53
CA THR A 36 9.68 -8.06 5.23
C THR A 36 9.00 -6.88 4.54
N GLU A 37 9.79 -5.85 4.19
CA GLU A 37 9.31 -4.58 3.65
C GLU A 37 8.24 -4.82 2.58
N THR A 38 6.97 -4.65 2.93
CA THR A 38 5.87 -4.51 1.96
C THR A 38 5.91 -3.07 1.45
N ALA A 39 7.09 -2.63 1.03
CA ALA A 39 7.26 -1.42 0.27
C ALA A 39 6.96 -1.78 -1.19
N SER A 40 5.68 -1.76 -1.55
CA SER A 40 5.27 -1.38 -2.91
C SER A 40 5.52 0.13 -3.15
N GLY A 41 6.62 0.65 -2.60
CA GLY A 41 7.02 2.05 -2.61
C GLY A 41 7.93 2.29 -3.80
N GLY A 42 7.34 2.69 -4.92
CA GLY A 42 8.10 3.13 -6.08
C GLY A 42 7.24 3.46 -7.30
N LEU A 43 6.05 2.88 -7.39
CA LEU A 43 5.11 3.17 -8.47
C LEU A 43 3.91 3.91 -7.90
N SER A 44 3.48 4.98 -8.58
CA SER A 44 2.24 5.68 -8.27
C SER A 44 1.08 4.72 -8.54
N VAL A 45 0.63 4.01 -7.51
CA VAL A 45 -0.51 3.10 -7.60
C VAL A 45 -1.78 3.92 -7.72
N VAL A 46 -2.63 3.56 -8.68
CA VAL A 46 -3.88 4.23 -9.03
C VAL A 46 -4.97 3.20 -9.21
N LYS A 47 -6.23 3.62 -9.14
CA LYS A 47 -7.40 2.75 -9.34
C LYS A 47 -8.08 3.07 -10.66
N VAL A 48 -8.43 2.05 -11.42
CA VAL A 48 -9.20 2.21 -12.66
C VAL A 48 -10.70 2.13 -12.35
N LYS A 49 -11.49 3.09 -12.85
CA LYS A 49 -12.95 3.14 -12.67
C LYS A 49 -13.67 3.74 -13.88
N GLY A 50 -14.92 3.31 -14.08
CA GLY A 50 -15.83 3.90 -15.07
C GLY A 50 -15.45 3.62 -16.53
N VAL A 51 -14.63 2.60 -16.79
CA VAL A 51 -14.31 2.17 -18.16
C VAL A 51 -15.50 1.41 -18.74
N VAL A 52 -16.00 1.87 -19.86
CA VAL A 52 -17.10 1.22 -20.61
C VAL A 52 -16.63 0.63 -21.94
N GLU A 53 -15.38 0.90 -22.33
CA GLU A 53 -14.76 0.35 -23.55
C GLU A 53 -14.67 -1.18 -23.43
N PRO A 54 -15.20 -1.95 -24.40
CA PRO A 54 -15.19 -3.40 -24.34
C PRO A 54 -13.77 -3.95 -24.11
N PHE A 55 -13.66 -5.04 -23.34
CA PHE A 55 -12.42 -5.67 -22.87
C PHE A 55 -11.66 -4.84 -21.82
N PHE A 56 -11.56 -3.52 -22.00
CA PHE A 56 -10.89 -2.63 -21.04
C PHE A 56 -11.72 -2.44 -19.76
N ASP A 57 -13.03 -2.66 -19.82
CA ASP A 57 -13.93 -2.72 -18.67
C ASP A 57 -13.46 -3.72 -17.58
N ARG A 58 -12.72 -4.76 -17.97
CA ARG A 58 -12.09 -5.72 -17.05
C ARG A 58 -11.04 -5.11 -16.13
N LEU A 59 -10.56 -3.91 -16.45
CA LEU A 59 -9.63 -3.18 -15.61
C LEU A 59 -10.35 -2.44 -14.47
N ASN A 60 -11.68 -2.27 -14.53
CA ASN A 60 -12.43 -1.58 -13.49
C ASN A 60 -12.24 -2.24 -12.12
N GLY A 61 -12.01 -1.41 -11.11
CA GLY A 61 -11.79 -1.85 -9.73
C GLY A 61 -10.36 -2.27 -9.43
N LEU A 62 -9.50 -2.48 -10.44
CA LEU A 62 -8.11 -2.88 -10.24
C LEU A 62 -7.24 -1.71 -9.78
N GLU A 63 -6.31 -2.03 -8.89
CA GLU A 63 -5.16 -1.19 -8.57
C GLU A 63 -4.04 -1.48 -9.59
N VAL A 64 -3.57 -0.44 -10.25
CA VAL A 64 -2.59 -0.50 -11.35
C VAL A 64 -1.49 0.52 -11.10
N CYS A 65 -0.33 0.32 -11.72
CA CYS A 65 0.81 1.21 -11.55
C CYS A 65 0.95 2.18 -12.72
N LEU A 66 1.18 3.47 -12.45
CA LEU A 66 1.58 4.41 -13.50
C LEU A 66 2.98 4.10 -14.02
N THR A 67 3.14 4.13 -15.34
CA THR A 67 4.48 4.02 -15.96
C THR A 67 5.30 5.31 -15.88
N GLY A 68 4.63 6.47 -15.76
CA GLY A 68 5.26 7.79 -15.82
C GLY A 68 5.83 8.20 -17.18
N ARG A 69 5.66 7.39 -18.24
CA ARG A 69 6.26 7.63 -19.56
C ARG A 69 5.25 8.13 -20.57
N MET A 70 5.62 9.17 -21.33
CA MET A 70 4.82 9.70 -22.45
C MET A 70 5.10 9.03 -23.79
N ALA A 71 6.16 8.22 -23.86
CA ALA A 71 6.48 7.41 -25.02
C ALA A 71 6.75 5.96 -24.58
N LEU A 72 6.06 5.02 -25.23
CA LEU A 72 6.18 3.60 -25.00
C LEU A 72 6.72 2.91 -26.25
N LYS A 73 7.24 1.70 -26.05
CA LYS A 73 7.71 0.83 -27.13
C LYS A 73 6.87 -0.44 -27.13
N LYS A 74 6.37 -0.83 -28.30
CA LYS A 74 5.64 -2.08 -28.53
C LYS A 74 6.41 -2.95 -29.48
N ARG A 75 6.67 -4.20 -29.11
CA ARG A 75 7.31 -5.18 -30.00
C ARG A 75 6.46 -5.41 -31.25
N GLN A 76 7.10 -5.47 -32.41
CA GLN A 76 6.43 -5.81 -33.67
C GLN A 76 6.07 -7.29 -33.69
N ALA A 77 4.78 -7.60 -33.72
CA ALA A 77 4.30 -8.97 -33.88
C ALA A 77 4.19 -9.35 -35.35
N LEU A 78 4.60 -10.57 -35.68
CA LEU A 78 4.42 -11.21 -36.98
C LEU A 78 3.07 -11.95 -37.04
N SER A 79 2.68 -12.39 -38.23
CA SER A 79 1.39 -13.08 -38.46
C SER A 79 1.29 -14.43 -37.74
N ASP A 80 2.42 -15.04 -37.39
CA ASP A 80 2.52 -16.29 -36.64
C ASP A 80 2.46 -16.08 -35.11
N GLY A 81 2.37 -14.82 -34.66
CA GLY A 81 2.34 -14.46 -33.24
C GLY A 81 3.72 -14.32 -32.59
N THR A 82 4.80 -14.55 -33.32
CA THR A 82 6.17 -14.29 -32.84
C THR A 82 6.52 -12.81 -32.97
N PHE A 83 7.62 -12.39 -32.34
CA PHE A 83 8.10 -11.01 -32.45
C PHE A 83 9.22 -10.90 -33.48
N ARG A 84 9.18 -9.82 -34.25
CA ARG A 84 10.23 -9.51 -35.21
C ARG A 84 11.54 -9.21 -34.48
N LEU A 85 12.61 -9.87 -34.92
CA LEU A 85 13.97 -9.60 -34.48
C LEU A 85 14.73 -8.79 -35.54
N ASP A 86 15.69 -7.99 -35.10
CA ASP A 86 16.69 -7.34 -35.93
C ASP A 86 17.85 -8.30 -36.24
N ALA A 87 18.86 -7.80 -36.97
CA ALA A 87 20.02 -8.60 -37.39
C ALA A 87 20.89 -9.08 -36.21
N ASP A 88 20.81 -8.40 -35.06
CA ASP A 88 21.58 -8.71 -33.85
C ASP A 88 20.78 -9.59 -32.88
N GLY A 89 19.57 -10.02 -33.26
CA GLY A 89 18.67 -10.81 -32.42
C GLY A 89 17.88 -9.99 -31.39
N GLY A 90 17.94 -8.66 -31.45
CA GLY A 90 17.14 -7.75 -30.64
C GLY A 90 15.71 -7.61 -31.17
N PHE A 91 14.74 -7.26 -30.31
CA PHE A 91 13.37 -7.02 -30.77
C PHE A 91 13.25 -5.71 -31.55
N VAL A 92 12.47 -5.72 -32.63
CA VAL A 92 12.08 -4.50 -33.34
C VAL A 92 10.84 -3.89 -32.66
N TYR A 93 10.85 -2.57 -32.45
CA TYR A 93 9.79 -1.86 -31.73
C TYR A 93 9.09 -0.80 -32.59
N HIS A 94 7.80 -0.59 -32.33
CA HIS A 94 7.06 0.61 -32.69
C HIS A 94 6.99 1.58 -31.51
N HIS A 95 7.16 2.86 -31.79
CA HIS A 95 6.93 3.93 -30.82
C HIS A 95 5.43 4.22 -30.70
N ILE A 96 4.94 4.29 -29.47
CA ILE A 96 3.56 4.66 -29.16
C ILE A 96 3.61 5.89 -28.27
N ALA A 97 3.13 7.01 -28.80
CA ALA A 97 2.91 8.23 -28.01
C ALA A 97 1.65 8.07 -27.13
N VAL A 98 1.73 8.56 -25.90
CA VAL A 98 0.59 8.69 -24.99
C VAL A 98 0.02 10.09 -25.17
N LYS A 99 -1.27 10.20 -25.48
CA LYS A 99 -1.95 11.50 -25.59
C LYS A 99 -1.98 12.23 -24.24
N GLN A 100 -2.07 13.55 -24.24
CA GLN A 100 -2.01 14.39 -23.04
C GLN A 100 -3.14 14.10 -22.03
N ASP A 101 -4.32 13.74 -22.51
CA ASP A 101 -5.51 13.36 -21.74
C ASP A 101 -5.54 11.87 -21.37
N CYS A 102 -4.53 11.12 -21.78
CA CYS A 102 -4.36 9.70 -21.48
C CYS A 102 -3.16 9.45 -20.57
N VAL A 103 -3.11 8.24 -20.04
CA VAL A 103 -2.06 7.77 -19.16
C VAL A 103 -1.78 6.30 -19.42
N ALA A 104 -0.51 5.93 -19.30
CA ALA A 104 -0.07 4.55 -19.43
C ALA A 104 0.05 3.86 -18.06
N VAL A 105 -0.63 2.73 -17.92
CA VAL A 105 -0.72 1.92 -16.71
C VAL A 105 -0.20 0.51 -16.92
N VAL A 106 0.27 -0.12 -15.84
CA VAL A 106 0.72 -1.51 -15.80
C VAL A 106 -0.22 -2.30 -14.90
N SER A 107 -0.76 -3.41 -15.40
CA SER A 107 -1.69 -4.28 -14.69
C SER A 107 -1.29 -5.76 -14.82
N PRO A 108 -1.49 -6.59 -13.78
CA PRO A 108 -1.27 -8.04 -13.88
C PRO A 108 -2.36 -8.75 -14.70
N VAL A 109 -3.46 -8.06 -15.04
CA VAL A 109 -4.61 -8.68 -15.72
C VAL A 109 -4.50 -8.52 -17.24
N SER A 110 -4.65 -9.64 -17.95
CA SER A 110 -4.87 -9.64 -19.41
C SER A 110 -6.33 -9.31 -19.72
N ILE A 111 -6.55 -8.24 -20.50
CA ILE A 111 -7.91 -7.89 -20.96
C ILE A 111 -8.44 -8.86 -22.03
N GLY A 112 -7.57 -9.69 -22.63
CA GLY A 112 -7.96 -10.66 -23.65
C GLY A 112 -8.56 -10.00 -24.89
N LEU A 113 -7.97 -8.87 -25.32
CA LEU A 113 -8.43 -8.08 -26.47
C LEU A 113 -8.52 -8.94 -27.73
N LYS A 114 -9.69 -8.96 -28.37
CA LYS A 114 -9.93 -9.72 -29.60
C LYS A 114 -10.17 -8.77 -30.76
N ARG A 115 -9.66 -9.15 -31.95
CA ARG A 115 -9.93 -8.43 -33.20
C ARG A 115 -11.41 -8.49 -33.61
N TYR A 116 -12.12 -9.55 -33.23
CA TYR A 116 -13.52 -9.75 -33.59
C TYR A 116 -14.37 -10.00 -32.37
N THR A 117 -15.60 -9.49 -32.40
CA THR A 117 -16.65 -9.73 -31.41
C THR A 117 -17.89 -10.30 -32.09
N LEU A 118 -18.71 -11.03 -31.34
CA LEU A 118 -20.01 -11.50 -31.80
C LEU A 118 -21.06 -10.49 -31.32
N LYS A 119 -21.76 -9.86 -32.26
CA LYS A 119 -22.94 -9.03 -32.00
C LYS A 119 -24.10 -9.68 -32.73
N ASP A 120 -25.12 -10.12 -31.98
CA ASP A 120 -26.31 -10.79 -32.52
C ASP A 120 -25.99 -11.99 -33.43
N GLY A 121 -24.96 -12.77 -33.06
CA GLY A 121 -24.50 -13.93 -33.82
C GLY A 121 -23.63 -13.61 -35.05
N VAL A 122 -23.42 -12.33 -35.36
CA VAL A 122 -22.58 -11.89 -36.48
C VAL A 122 -21.19 -11.48 -35.98
N LYS A 123 -20.15 -12.01 -36.66
CA LYS A 123 -18.76 -11.67 -36.40
C LYS A 123 -18.47 -10.27 -36.94
N THR A 124 -18.23 -9.32 -36.05
CA THR A 124 -17.91 -7.93 -36.39
C THR A 124 -16.51 -7.58 -35.92
N GLU A 125 -15.79 -6.78 -36.70
CA GLU A 125 -14.46 -6.28 -36.30
C GLU A 125 -14.62 -5.33 -35.10
N HIS A 126 -13.79 -5.53 -34.09
CA HIS A 126 -13.76 -4.71 -32.90
C HIS A 126 -12.81 -3.54 -33.13
N ILE A 127 -13.39 -2.35 -33.26
CA ILE A 127 -12.64 -1.10 -33.39
C ILE A 127 -12.55 -0.49 -31.99
N VAL A 128 -11.34 -0.46 -31.45
CA VAL A 128 -11.06 0.14 -30.14
C VAL A 128 -11.07 1.65 -30.29
N SER A 129 -11.72 2.35 -29.37
CA SER A 129 -11.68 3.82 -29.33
C SER A 129 -10.25 4.35 -29.22
N ASP A 130 -9.94 5.47 -29.87
CA ASP A 130 -8.57 5.98 -30.01
C ASP A 130 -7.82 6.25 -28.69
N ASP A 131 -8.54 6.43 -27.60
CA ASP A 131 -7.98 6.76 -26.28
C ASP A 131 -7.61 5.51 -25.45
N PHE A 132 -8.00 4.32 -25.92
CA PHE A 132 -7.71 3.03 -25.29
C PHE A 132 -6.72 2.23 -26.14
N LYS A 133 -5.67 1.71 -25.52
CA LYS A 133 -4.67 0.93 -26.26
C LYS A 133 -4.01 -0.15 -25.44
N TYR A 134 -3.89 -1.34 -26.02
CA TYR A 134 -2.95 -2.35 -25.55
C TYR A 134 -1.57 -2.13 -26.19
N VAL A 135 -0.57 -1.93 -25.35
CA VAL A 135 0.79 -1.59 -25.76
C VAL A 135 1.61 -2.87 -25.87
N ASP A 136 2.00 -3.48 -24.75
CA ASP A 136 2.85 -4.67 -24.70
C ASP A 136 2.71 -5.36 -23.33
N PHE A 137 3.48 -6.41 -23.09
CA PHE A 137 3.62 -7.05 -21.80
C PHE A 137 5.09 -7.17 -21.38
N LEU A 138 5.30 -7.32 -20.07
CA LEU A 138 6.59 -7.59 -19.44
C LEU A 138 6.49 -8.90 -18.68
N ASP A 139 7.46 -9.78 -18.88
CA ASP A 139 7.62 -10.97 -18.04
C ASP A 139 8.53 -10.60 -16.88
N ILE A 140 7.99 -10.67 -15.66
CA ILE A 140 8.73 -10.47 -14.41
C ILE A 140 8.69 -11.77 -13.58
N PRO A 141 9.58 -11.95 -12.59
CA PRO A 141 9.61 -13.19 -11.81
C PRO A 141 8.27 -13.55 -11.13
N SER A 142 7.47 -12.55 -10.76
CA SER A 142 6.15 -12.75 -10.15
C SER A 142 5.02 -13.00 -11.16
N GLY A 143 5.31 -12.99 -12.46
CA GLY A 143 4.36 -13.25 -13.53
C GLY A 143 4.41 -12.24 -14.65
N ARG A 144 3.37 -12.24 -15.48
CA ARG A 144 3.27 -11.32 -16.62
C ARG A 144 2.51 -10.06 -16.22
N GLN A 145 3.04 -8.91 -16.61
CA GLN A 145 2.40 -7.61 -16.48
C GLN A 145 2.08 -7.04 -17.86
N TYR A 146 0.96 -6.36 -17.99
CA TYR A 146 0.44 -5.82 -19.25
C TYR A 146 0.38 -4.30 -19.19
N ILE A 147 0.76 -3.65 -20.28
CA ILE A 147 0.82 -2.21 -20.41
C ILE A 147 -0.37 -1.73 -21.24
N TYR A 148 -1.17 -0.84 -20.67
CA TYR A 148 -2.36 -0.26 -21.27
C TYR A 148 -2.28 1.26 -21.28
N ILE A 149 -2.91 1.90 -22.27
CA ILE A 149 -3.20 3.33 -22.27
C ILE A 149 -4.69 3.51 -22.02
N LEU A 150 -5.02 4.37 -21.07
CA LEU A 150 -6.39 4.69 -20.65
C LEU A 150 -6.56 6.22 -20.57
N PRO A 151 -7.79 6.74 -20.77
CA PRO A 151 -8.12 8.12 -20.45
C PRO A 151 -7.86 8.44 -18.96
N LYS A 152 -7.28 9.62 -18.67
CA LYS A 152 -7.04 10.08 -17.28
C LYS A 152 -8.32 10.16 -16.44
N LYS A 153 -9.47 10.45 -17.06
CA LYS A 153 -10.79 10.44 -16.39
C LYS A 153 -11.18 9.08 -15.78
N ASN A 154 -10.60 8.00 -16.29
CA ASN A 154 -10.84 6.63 -15.83
C ASN A 154 -9.82 6.14 -14.81
N VAL A 155 -8.84 6.96 -14.44
CA VAL A 155 -7.73 6.59 -13.55
C VAL A 155 -7.71 7.54 -12.36
N PHE A 156 -7.77 6.99 -11.16
CA PHE A 156 -7.97 7.73 -9.91
C PHE A 156 -6.79 7.53 -8.97
N ARG A 157 -6.33 8.60 -8.31
CA ARG A 157 -5.32 8.46 -7.26
C ARG A 157 -5.89 7.70 -6.07
N LEU A 158 -5.04 6.88 -5.47
CA LEU A 158 -5.34 6.19 -4.23
C LEU A 158 -4.92 7.06 -3.04
N SER A 159 -5.82 7.21 -2.08
CA SER A 159 -5.49 7.74 -0.75
C SER A 159 -4.75 6.66 0.01
N MET A 160 -3.44 6.71 0.03
CA MET A 160 -2.63 5.71 0.74
C MET A 160 -2.65 5.99 2.25
N CYS A 161 -2.58 4.94 3.04
CA CYS A 161 -2.24 4.97 4.45
C CYS A 161 -0.88 4.31 4.66
N ALA A 162 -0.18 4.73 5.69
CA ALA A 162 1.09 4.14 6.12
C ALA A 162 0.96 3.60 7.54
N LEU A 163 1.44 2.38 7.75
CA LEU A 163 1.78 1.90 9.08
C LEU A 163 3.19 2.38 9.42
N ILE A 164 3.33 3.11 10.50
CA ILE A 164 4.62 3.66 10.94
C ILE A 164 4.95 3.25 12.37
N VAL A 165 6.25 3.15 12.66
CA VAL A 165 6.82 2.99 14.00
C VAL A 165 7.54 4.27 14.39
N THR A 166 7.23 4.83 15.54
CA THR A 166 7.84 6.08 16.00
C THR A 166 7.98 6.12 17.52
N PRO A 167 8.99 6.81 18.08
CA PRO A 167 9.08 7.05 19.51
C PRO A 167 8.09 8.11 20.01
N ASN A 168 7.48 8.88 19.10
CA ASN A 168 6.65 10.04 19.44
C ASN A 168 5.16 9.78 19.18
N LYS A 169 4.30 10.53 19.87
CA LYS A 169 2.85 10.49 19.61
C LYS A 169 2.52 11.23 18.31
N HIS A 170 1.63 10.66 17.51
CA HIS A 170 1.03 11.36 16.36
C HIS A 170 -0.32 11.95 16.73
N ARG A 171 -0.64 13.10 16.10
CA ARG A 171 -1.94 13.77 16.27
C ARG A 171 -3.00 13.32 15.27
N VAL A 172 -2.59 12.88 14.09
CA VAL A 172 -3.47 12.51 12.97
C VAL A 172 -3.22 11.06 12.62
N PHE A 173 -4.18 10.20 12.94
CA PHE A 173 -4.08 8.75 12.72
C PHE A 173 -5.48 8.10 12.75
N TYR A 174 -5.66 7.00 12.03
CA TYR A 174 -6.87 6.17 12.07
C TYR A 174 -6.82 5.15 13.20
N LYS A 175 -5.63 4.60 13.50
CA LYS A 175 -5.42 3.61 14.56
C LYS A 175 -4.05 3.78 15.20
N GLY A 176 -3.98 3.63 16.53
CA GLY A 176 -2.74 3.78 17.27
C GLY A 176 -2.55 2.69 18.32
N LEU A 177 -1.30 2.25 18.51
CA LEU A 177 -0.91 1.36 19.59
C LEU A 177 0.35 1.93 20.25
N LYS A 178 0.36 1.95 21.59
CA LYS A 178 1.58 2.12 22.38
C LYS A 178 2.06 0.75 22.82
N VAL A 179 3.33 0.48 22.59
CA VAL A 179 3.94 -0.82 22.84
C VAL A 179 5.13 -0.66 23.79
N ALA A 180 5.13 -1.45 24.86
CA ALA A 180 6.21 -1.53 25.84
C ALA A 180 7.28 -2.52 25.37
N LEU A 181 8.49 -2.04 25.14
CA LEU A 181 9.62 -2.89 24.81
C LEU A 181 10.27 -3.43 26.09
N GLN A 182 10.85 -4.63 25.99
CA GLN A 182 11.60 -5.25 27.08
C GLN A 182 12.81 -4.43 27.54
N SER A 183 13.28 -3.47 26.75
CA SER A 183 14.31 -2.49 27.15
C SER A 183 13.83 -1.46 28.16
N GLY A 184 12.52 -1.38 28.43
CA GLY A 184 11.93 -0.34 29.27
C GLY A 184 11.52 0.93 28.50
N THR A 185 11.72 0.97 27.18
CA THR A 185 11.25 2.06 26.32
C THR A 185 9.86 1.78 25.76
N TYR A 186 9.20 2.83 25.27
CA TYR A 186 7.93 2.71 24.56
C TYR A 186 8.10 3.15 23.11
N VAL A 187 7.43 2.44 22.22
CA VAL A 187 7.25 2.84 20.82
C VAL A 187 5.78 2.92 20.49
N TYR A 188 5.46 3.65 19.44
CA TYR A 188 4.10 3.80 18.95
C TYR A 188 4.02 3.26 17.53
N LEU A 189 2.97 2.46 17.29
CA LEU A 189 2.52 2.08 15.96
C LEU A 189 1.32 2.96 15.62
N TYR A 190 1.35 3.59 14.45
CA TYR A 190 0.21 4.37 13.96
C TYR A 190 -0.11 4.02 12.51
N VAL A 191 -1.39 3.93 12.22
CA VAL A 191 -1.92 3.98 10.85
C VAL A 191 -2.24 5.43 10.54
N ILE A 192 -1.46 6.05 9.67
CA ILE A 192 -1.60 7.47 9.33
C ILE A 192 -2.00 7.64 7.86
N PRO A 193 -2.75 8.71 7.51
CA PRO A 193 -2.86 9.13 6.12
C PRO A 193 -1.46 9.39 5.55
N TYR A 194 -1.12 8.73 4.44
CA TYR A 194 0.17 8.89 3.80
C TYR A 194 0.13 10.06 2.82
N LYS A 195 0.94 11.07 3.11
CA LYS A 195 1.33 12.09 2.14
C LYS A 195 2.83 11.95 1.96
N TYR A 196 3.28 11.77 0.71
CA TYR A 196 4.71 11.67 0.41
C TYR A 196 5.44 12.87 1.02
N ARG A 197 6.16 12.62 2.12
CA ARG A 197 7.03 13.56 2.81
C ARG A 197 8.23 12.77 3.28
N GLU A 198 9.42 13.29 3.03
CA GLU A 198 10.71 12.66 3.36
C GLU A 198 10.88 12.39 4.87
N THR A 199 10.05 13.00 5.72
CA THR A 199 10.13 12.89 7.18
C THR A 199 8.75 12.68 7.80
N SER A 200 8.19 11.47 7.68
CA SER A 200 6.97 11.07 8.39
C SER A 200 7.15 10.90 9.91
N GLY A 201 8.28 11.34 10.49
CA GLY A 201 8.53 11.32 11.93
C GLY A 201 8.67 9.92 12.54
N GLY A 202 8.82 8.89 11.69
CA GLY A 202 8.88 7.48 12.07
C GLY A 202 9.35 6.60 10.91
N ARG A 203 9.69 5.35 11.24
CA ARG A 203 10.07 4.33 10.26
C ARG A 203 8.80 3.72 9.67
N MET A 204 8.69 3.74 8.35
CA MET A 204 7.57 3.14 7.63
C MET A 204 7.69 1.61 7.65
N VAL A 205 6.59 0.94 7.98
CA VAL A 205 6.46 -0.52 7.95
C VAL A 205 5.88 -0.96 6.62
N CYS A 206 4.73 -0.40 6.23
CA CYS A 206 4.06 -0.72 4.99
C CYS A 206 3.18 0.43 4.50
N LEU A 207 2.75 0.33 3.22
CA LEU A 207 1.82 1.24 2.57
C LEU A 207 0.63 0.45 2.01
N LYS A 208 -0.58 0.97 2.19
CA LYS A 208 -1.81 0.32 1.70
C LYS A 208 -2.87 1.36 1.33
N ALA A 209 -3.67 1.08 0.32
CA ALA A 209 -4.85 1.86 -0.02
C ALA A 209 -6.06 1.47 0.87
N SER A 210 -5.84 1.43 2.19
CA SER A 210 -6.83 1.15 3.22
C SER A 210 -6.35 1.69 4.57
N CYS A 211 -7.27 2.18 5.42
CA CYS A 211 -6.97 2.48 6.83
C CYS A 211 -7.02 1.24 7.74
N ASP A 212 -7.55 0.11 7.27
CA ASP A 212 -7.48 -1.17 7.98
C ASP A 212 -6.15 -1.87 7.70
N MET A 213 -5.34 -1.96 8.76
CA MET A 213 -4.00 -2.58 8.77
C MET A 213 -3.84 -3.55 9.94
N ASP A 214 -4.93 -4.18 10.39
CA ASP A 214 -4.91 -5.01 11.59
C ASP A 214 -4.04 -6.25 11.45
N GLN A 215 -4.00 -6.83 10.26
CA GLN A 215 -3.14 -7.96 9.96
C GLN A 215 -1.66 -7.56 10.02
N GLU A 216 -1.30 -6.43 9.43
CA GLU A 216 0.06 -5.92 9.39
C GLU A 216 0.55 -5.55 10.81
N ILE A 217 -0.33 -4.95 11.62
CA ILE A 217 -0.06 -4.70 13.04
C ILE A 217 0.16 -6.03 13.78
N LEU A 218 -0.70 -7.03 13.57
CA LEU A 218 -0.58 -8.34 14.21
C LEU A 218 0.74 -9.04 13.85
N GLU A 219 1.17 -8.95 12.59
CA GLU A 219 2.44 -9.50 12.11
C GLU A 219 3.64 -8.81 12.78
N VAL A 220 3.62 -7.48 12.91
CA VAL A 220 4.65 -6.72 13.64
C VAL A 220 4.72 -7.15 15.11
N ILE A 221 3.58 -7.18 15.80
CA ILE A 221 3.52 -7.53 17.23
C ILE A 221 4.00 -8.96 17.46
N LYS A 222 3.51 -9.93 16.68
CA LYS A 222 3.96 -11.33 16.76
C LYS A 222 5.46 -11.46 16.47
N GLY A 223 5.94 -10.77 15.45
CA GLY A 223 7.37 -10.74 15.11
C GLY A 223 8.20 -10.23 16.27
N TRP A 224 7.84 -9.11 16.89
CA TRP A 224 8.56 -8.55 18.02
C TRP A 224 8.48 -9.43 19.29
N GLU A 225 7.34 -10.09 19.54
CA GLU A 225 7.21 -11.06 20.63
C GLU A 225 8.13 -12.28 20.43
N GLN A 226 8.18 -12.84 19.21
CA GLN A 226 9.08 -13.95 18.87
C GLN A 226 10.57 -13.62 19.02
N HIS A 227 10.95 -12.37 18.72
CA HIS A 227 12.32 -11.88 18.91
C HIS A 227 12.64 -11.49 20.36
N GLY A 228 11.70 -11.67 21.29
CA GLY A 228 11.89 -11.30 22.71
C GLY A 228 11.95 -9.79 22.95
N LEU A 229 11.47 -8.98 22.01
CA LEU A 229 11.46 -7.52 22.12
C LEU A 229 10.26 -7.01 22.93
N LEU A 230 9.16 -7.77 22.94
CA LEU A 230 7.96 -7.47 23.73
C LEU A 230 7.84 -8.39 24.93
N PHE A 231 7.12 -7.91 25.95
CA PHE A 231 6.58 -8.79 26.98
C PHE A 231 5.52 -9.70 26.36
N ASN A 232 5.33 -10.89 26.93
CA ASN A 232 4.25 -11.76 26.51
C ASN A 232 2.92 -11.05 26.72
N THR A 233 2.16 -10.88 25.64
CA THR A 233 0.94 -10.06 25.63
C THR A 233 -0.12 -10.64 26.56
N LYS A 234 -0.29 -11.96 26.58
CA LYS A 234 -1.25 -12.67 27.44
C LYS A 234 -0.90 -12.54 28.93
N LEU A 235 0.39 -12.58 29.26
CA LEU A 235 0.85 -12.42 30.65
C LEU A 235 0.82 -10.96 31.14
N SER A 236 0.49 -10.02 30.26
CA SER A 236 0.41 -8.59 30.58
C SER A 236 -1.04 -8.09 30.71
N GLU A 237 -2.02 -8.97 30.57
CA GLU A 237 -3.45 -8.66 30.73
C GLU A 237 -3.79 -8.41 32.20
N VAL A 238 -4.75 -7.53 32.44
CA VAL A 238 -5.28 -7.24 33.78
C VAL A 238 -6.77 -7.56 33.80
N GLU A 239 -7.25 -8.20 34.86
CA GLU A 239 -8.65 -8.66 34.97
C GLU A 239 -9.61 -7.51 35.27
N VAL A 240 -9.18 -6.57 36.11
CA VAL A 240 -9.93 -5.37 36.46
C VAL A 240 -9.32 -4.17 35.77
N SER A 241 -9.98 -3.70 34.71
CA SER A 241 -9.57 -2.50 33.98
C SER A 241 -9.78 -1.24 34.82
N GLU A 242 -8.76 -0.82 35.57
CA GLU A 242 -8.70 0.55 36.08
C GLU A 242 -8.24 1.49 34.94
N ASN A 243 -9.01 2.55 34.69
CA ASN A 243 -8.73 3.57 33.67
C ASN A 243 -8.62 3.03 32.23
N THR A 244 -9.45 2.05 31.83
CA THR A 244 -9.51 1.46 30.47
C THR A 244 -8.26 0.68 30.02
N VAL A 245 -7.28 0.49 30.91
CA VAL A 245 -6.10 -0.33 30.61
C VAL A 245 -6.45 -1.80 30.80
N THR A 246 -6.49 -2.55 29.71
CA THR A 246 -6.73 -4.01 29.70
C THR A 246 -5.43 -4.80 29.53
N ASN A 247 -4.34 -4.14 29.11
CA ASN A 247 -3.03 -4.74 28.94
C ASN A 247 -1.92 -3.72 29.24
N LEU A 248 -0.91 -4.12 30.01
CA LEU A 248 0.19 -3.25 30.45
C LEU A 248 1.31 -3.11 29.41
N SER A 249 1.47 -4.09 28.52
CA SER A 249 2.50 -4.07 27.48
C SER A 249 2.00 -3.44 26.18
N ILE A 250 0.69 -3.44 25.93
CA ILE A 250 0.08 -2.83 24.75
C ILE A 250 -1.12 -1.99 25.17
N SER A 251 -1.17 -0.74 24.72
CA SER A 251 -2.34 0.12 24.89
C SER A 251 -2.82 0.61 23.52
N CYS A 252 -4.08 0.35 23.20
CA CYS A 252 -4.70 0.82 21.97
C CYS A 252 -5.19 2.27 22.14
N PHE A 253 -5.16 3.03 21.05
CA PHE A 253 -5.72 4.36 20.97
C PHE A 253 -6.76 4.42 19.86
N ASP A 254 -7.89 5.04 20.17
CA ASP A 254 -8.87 5.42 19.17
C ASP A 254 -8.26 6.49 18.25
N GLY A 255 -8.52 6.33 16.95
CA GLY A 255 -8.07 7.26 15.92
C GLY A 255 -8.60 8.67 16.14
N SER A 256 -7.78 9.67 15.82
CA SER A 256 -8.27 11.03 15.64
C SER A 256 -8.97 11.24 14.29
N CYS A 257 -8.79 10.30 13.36
CA CYS A 257 -9.55 10.17 12.13
C CYS A 257 -10.53 9.00 12.26
N LEU A 258 -11.76 9.17 11.78
CA LEU A 258 -12.73 8.08 11.75
C LEU A 258 -12.52 7.25 10.47
N GLU A 259 -12.65 5.92 10.58
CA GLU A 259 -12.52 5.03 9.41
C GLU A 259 -13.56 5.34 8.33
N GLN A 260 -14.76 5.75 8.73
CA GLN A 260 -15.83 6.16 7.79
C GLN A 260 -15.48 7.41 6.96
N ASP A 261 -14.52 8.21 7.41
CA ASP A 261 -14.04 9.39 6.68
C ASP A 261 -12.95 9.03 5.67
N TYR A 262 -12.48 7.77 5.65
CA TYR A 262 -11.49 7.31 4.69
C TYR A 262 -12.11 7.18 3.29
N VAL A 263 -11.68 8.05 2.39
CA VAL A 263 -12.06 7.99 0.98
C VAL A 263 -10.90 7.41 0.17
N GLN A 264 -11.05 6.17 -0.28
CA GLN A 264 -10.01 5.42 -1.01
C GLN A 264 -9.56 6.11 -2.30
N CYS A 265 -10.48 6.77 -3.01
CA CYS A 265 -10.17 7.51 -4.24
C CYS A 265 -10.86 8.86 -4.20
N THR A 266 -10.09 9.95 -4.34
CA THR A 266 -10.62 11.31 -4.27
C THR A 266 -10.91 11.89 -5.65
N VAL A 267 -9.89 11.97 -6.51
CA VAL A 267 -9.97 12.63 -7.82
C VAL A 267 -9.41 11.76 -8.94
N SER A 268 -9.96 11.95 -10.15
CA SER A 268 -9.36 11.39 -11.36
C SER A 268 -8.11 12.19 -11.73
N LEU A 269 -7.19 11.57 -12.46
CA LEU A 269 -5.99 12.26 -12.95
C LEU A 269 -6.30 13.39 -13.94
N ALA A 270 -7.51 13.41 -14.51
CA ALA A 270 -7.94 14.49 -15.40
C ALA A 270 -8.19 15.79 -14.60
N ALA A 271 -8.91 15.68 -13.49
CA ALA A 271 -9.27 16.83 -12.64
C ALA A 271 -8.07 17.47 -11.93
N GLU A 272 -6.95 16.75 -11.77
CA GLU A 272 -5.72 17.32 -11.19
C GLU A 272 -5.00 18.27 -12.14
N THR A 273 -5.12 18.05 -13.46
CA THR A 273 -4.42 18.89 -14.44
C THR A 273 -5.06 20.29 -14.53
N GLU A 274 -6.32 20.44 -14.13
CA GLU A 274 -7.09 21.69 -14.15
C GLU A 274 -6.85 22.58 -12.91
N VAL A 275 -6.19 22.08 -11.86
CA VAL A 275 -5.96 22.82 -10.60
C VAL A 275 -4.58 23.50 -10.58
N ASP A 276 -3.67 23.07 -11.45
CA ASP A 276 -2.30 23.60 -11.59
C ASP A 276 -2.14 24.62 -12.75
N GLU A 277 -3.24 24.99 -13.42
CA GLU A 277 -3.32 26.09 -14.42
C GLU A 277 -3.98 27.35 -13.82
#